data_AF-A0A1F7PSM9-F1
#
_entry.id   AF-A0A1F7PSM9-F1
#
_cell.length_a   1.000
_cell.length_b   1.000
_cell.length_c   1.000
_cell.angle_alpha   90.00
_cell.angle_beta   90.00
_cell.angle_gamma   90.00
#
_symmetry.space_group_name_H-M   'P 1'
#
loop_
_entity.id
_entity.type
_entity.pdbx_description
1 polymer ?
#
loop_
_entity_poly.entity_id
_entity_poly.type
_entity_poly.pdbx_seq_one_letter_code
_entity_poly.pdbx_strand_id
1 'polypeptide(L)'
;MKLCQFHLPGRGTRVGVVEGDRVADITGREAPSVRALIEACGTADALERRARRLATRARTRLVWRELDRAPSPRRAHLLAPLDPPEVWGAGITYRRSREYYEAHTDAGGRTKGIYDYVYEAERPELFFKATAARTAGPNATIGLRRDSTLTAVEPELAVVIGPRHRIVGYTVGNDLSAWDIERENPLFLPQSKIFAGCFAMGPVLATPREVGDPHALALACRIHRGGRLLFEGRVNTREMKRRCDELVDWLSRSNPVPAGTVLSTGTGILVPDEHALRAGDVVEIELERIGTLRNTVERLH
;
A
#
# COMPACT_ATOMS: atom_id res chain seq x y z
N MET A 1 -18.02 -0.70 -1.75
CA MET A 1 -17.90 -1.57 -0.56
C MET A 1 -16.46 -1.58 -0.07
N LYS A 2 -16.23 -1.76 1.23
CA LYS A 2 -14.89 -1.93 1.83
C LYS A 2 -14.76 -3.27 2.56
N LEU A 3 -13.65 -3.97 2.35
CA LEU A 3 -13.25 -5.18 3.06
C LEU A 3 -12.06 -4.89 3.96
N CYS A 4 -11.96 -5.60 5.07
CA CYS A 4 -10.77 -5.60 5.91
C CYS A 4 -10.44 -7.02 6.37
N GLN A 5 -9.21 -7.23 6.82
CA GLN A 5 -8.89 -8.33 7.72
C GLN A 5 -8.63 -7.79 9.11
N PHE A 6 -8.96 -8.60 10.11
CA PHE A 6 -8.69 -8.27 11.51
C PHE A 6 -8.36 -9.53 12.29
N HIS A 7 -7.54 -9.38 13.32
CA HIS A 7 -7.29 -10.43 14.29
C HIS A 7 -8.37 -10.38 15.37
N LEU A 8 -8.85 -11.55 15.79
CA LEU A 8 -9.73 -11.71 16.94
C LEU A 8 -9.10 -12.72 17.93
N PRO A 9 -8.87 -12.35 19.20
CA PRO A 9 -8.22 -13.24 20.16
C PRO A 9 -8.91 -14.60 20.27
N GLY A 10 -8.12 -15.67 20.25
CA GLY A 10 -8.60 -17.06 20.28
C GLY A 10 -9.25 -17.54 18.97
N ARG A 11 -9.48 -16.67 17.98
CA ARG A 11 -10.06 -17.03 16.66
C ARG A 11 -9.14 -16.74 15.47
N GLY A 12 -8.05 -16.00 15.68
CA GLY A 12 -7.07 -15.68 14.65
C GLY A 12 -7.59 -14.66 13.64
N THR A 13 -7.10 -14.78 12.41
CA THR A 13 -7.44 -13.89 11.29
C THR A 13 -8.89 -14.07 10.84
N ARG A 14 -9.58 -12.94 10.63
CA ARG A 14 -10.98 -12.84 10.22
C ARG A 14 -11.12 -11.93 9.00
N VAL A 15 -12.22 -12.09 8.27
CA VAL A 15 -12.61 -11.27 7.12
C VAL A 15 -13.82 -10.42 7.49
N GLY A 16 -13.72 -9.11 7.25
CA GLY A 16 -14.75 -8.13 7.60
C GLY A 16 -15.28 -7.36 6.40
N VAL A 17 -16.58 -7.04 6.42
CA VAL A 17 -17.19 -6.01 5.57
C VAL A 17 -17.43 -4.77 6.43
N VAL A 18 -16.95 -3.61 5.99
CA VAL A 18 -17.12 -2.35 6.72
C VAL A 18 -18.48 -1.73 6.35
N GLU A 19 -19.29 -1.45 7.38
CA GLU A 19 -20.64 -0.89 7.32
C GLU A 19 -20.69 0.34 8.25
N GLY A 20 -20.33 1.53 7.73
CA GLY A 20 -20.23 2.74 8.55
C GLY A 20 -19.13 2.61 9.60
N ASP A 21 -19.49 2.70 10.88
CA ASP A 21 -18.58 2.55 12.02
C ASP A 21 -18.45 1.10 12.52
N ARG A 22 -19.02 0.13 11.81
CA ARG A 22 -19.03 -1.28 12.19
C ARG A 22 -18.36 -2.17 11.15
N VAL A 23 -17.91 -3.33 11.60
CA VAL A 23 -17.35 -4.40 10.76
C VAL A 23 -18.15 -5.67 10.98
N ALA A 24 -18.83 -6.14 9.93
CA ALA A 24 -19.51 -7.43 9.93
C ALA A 24 -18.50 -8.56 9.69
N ASP A 25 -18.36 -9.49 10.65
CA ASP A 25 -17.50 -10.67 10.49
C ASP A 25 -18.16 -11.66 9.53
N ILE A 26 -17.61 -11.77 8.33
CA ILE A 26 -18.10 -12.68 7.27
C ILE A 26 -17.27 -13.96 7.17
N THR A 27 -16.34 -14.19 8.09
CA THR A 27 -15.42 -15.33 8.03
C THR A 27 -16.18 -16.65 8.08
N GLY A 28 -15.89 -17.52 7.14
CA GLY A 28 -16.48 -18.86 7.06
C GLY A 28 -16.00 -19.62 5.83
N ARG A 29 -16.62 -20.76 5.52
CA ARG A 29 -16.23 -21.59 4.36
C ARG A 29 -16.28 -20.83 3.02
N GLU A 30 -17.19 -19.87 2.90
CA GLU A 30 -17.34 -19.04 1.70
C GLU A 30 -16.39 -17.85 1.62
N ALA A 31 -15.73 -17.49 2.73
CA ALA A 31 -14.79 -16.37 2.85
C ALA A 31 -13.75 -16.68 3.94
N PRO A 32 -12.86 -17.68 3.73
CA PRO A 32 -11.85 -18.05 4.72
C PRO A 32 -10.74 -17.00 4.83
N SER A 33 -10.48 -16.25 3.76
CA SER A 33 -9.59 -15.09 3.70
C SER A 33 -10.08 -14.12 2.62
N VAL A 34 -9.59 -12.87 2.64
CA VAL A 34 -9.91 -11.90 1.58
C VAL A 34 -9.37 -12.38 0.23
N ARG A 35 -8.16 -12.96 0.19
CA ARG A 35 -7.58 -13.54 -1.02
C ARG A 35 -8.43 -14.68 -1.60
N ALA A 36 -8.83 -15.64 -0.77
CA ALA A 36 -9.69 -16.74 -1.22
C ALA A 36 -11.04 -16.23 -1.75
N LEU A 37 -11.56 -15.15 -1.16
CA LEU A 37 -12.77 -14.50 -1.64
C LEU A 37 -12.56 -13.84 -3.02
N ILE A 38 -11.44 -13.17 -3.24
CA ILE A 38 -11.04 -12.59 -4.54
C ILE A 38 -10.91 -13.69 -5.60
N GLU A 39 -10.17 -14.76 -5.29
CA GLU A 39 -9.97 -15.92 -6.17
C GLU A 39 -11.30 -16.54 -6.59
N ALA A 40 -12.19 -16.82 -5.63
CA ALA A 40 -13.47 -17.44 -5.90
C ALA A 40 -14.45 -16.55 -6.66
N CYS A 41 -14.33 -15.23 -6.57
CA CYS A 41 -15.26 -14.30 -7.22
C CYS A 41 -14.82 -13.88 -8.62
N GLY A 42 -13.52 -13.79 -8.88
CA GLY A 42 -12.96 -13.46 -10.20
C GLY A 42 -13.15 -12.02 -10.69
N THR A 43 -14.16 -11.30 -10.22
CA THR A 43 -14.41 -9.89 -10.57
C THR A 43 -14.81 -9.06 -9.34
N ALA A 44 -14.61 -7.76 -9.42
CA ALA A 44 -14.97 -6.84 -8.34
C ALA A 44 -16.47 -6.83 -8.03
N ASP A 45 -17.33 -6.92 -9.05
CA ASP A 45 -18.78 -6.97 -8.87
C ASP A 45 -19.24 -8.27 -8.19
N ALA A 46 -18.65 -9.40 -8.57
CA ALA A 46 -18.96 -10.68 -7.93
C ALA A 46 -18.46 -10.69 -6.47
N LEU A 47 -17.28 -10.13 -6.23
CA LEU A 47 -16.71 -9.92 -4.89
C LEU A 47 -17.67 -9.10 -4.03
N GLU A 48 -18.14 -7.97 -4.54
CA GLU A 48 -19.08 -7.09 -3.84
C GLU A 48 -20.42 -7.78 -3.55
N ARG A 49 -21.04 -8.43 -4.54
CA ARG A 49 -22.29 -9.16 -4.33
C ARG A 49 -22.15 -10.27 -3.28
N ARG A 50 -21.07 -11.04 -3.32
CA ARG A 50 -20.82 -12.14 -2.38
C ARG A 50 -20.59 -11.62 -0.97
N ALA A 51 -19.70 -10.64 -0.80
CA ALA A 51 -19.40 -10.05 0.49
C ALA A 51 -20.64 -9.41 1.13
N ARG A 52 -21.45 -8.65 0.37
CA ARG A 52 -22.72 -8.09 0.87
C ARG A 52 -23.69 -9.17 1.33
N ARG A 53 -23.88 -10.24 0.55
CA ARG A 53 -24.73 -11.38 0.95
C ARG A 53 -24.24 -12.04 2.25
N LEU A 54 -22.93 -12.16 2.44
CA LEU A 54 -22.38 -12.72 3.67
C LEU A 54 -22.58 -11.76 4.85
N ALA A 55 -22.43 -10.45 4.63
CA ALA A 55 -22.62 -9.44 5.66
C ALA A 55 -24.07 -9.41 6.20
N THR A 56 -25.08 -9.59 5.36
CA THR A 56 -26.49 -9.68 5.84
C THR A 56 -26.74 -10.88 6.76
N ARG A 57 -25.92 -11.92 6.66
CA ARG A 57 -26.00 -13.14 7.48
C ARG A 57 -25.00 -13.13 8.66
N ALA A 58 -24.15 -12.11 8.75
CA ALA A 58 -23.13 -12.01 9.79
C ALA A 58 -23.80 -11.86 11.17
N ARG A 59 -23.45 -12.77 12.09
CA ARG A 59 -23.94 -12.77 13.48
C ARG A 59 -23.15 -11.83 14.38
N THR A 60 -21.90 -11.53 14.01
CA THR A 60 -21.00 -10.68 14.79
C THR A 60 -20.73 -9.39 14.04
N ARG A 61 -20.88 -8.26 14.74
CA ARG A 61 -20.47 -6.94 14.27
C ARG A 61 -19.60 -6.30 15.34
N LEU A 62 -18.41 -5.85 14.96
CA LEU A 62 -17.48 -5.16 15.85
C LEU A 62 -17.47 -3.67 15.52
N VAL A 63 -17.15 -2.81 16.48
CA VAL A 63 -16.99 -1.37 16.23
C VAL A 63 -15.62 -1.12 15.62
N TRP A 64 -15.53 -0.32 14.56
CA TRP A 64 -14.28 -0.02 13.84
C TRP A 64 -13.16 0.46 14.78
N ARG A 65 -13.46 1.42 15.66
CA ARG A 65 -12.49 1.95 16.66
C ARG A 65 -11.97 0.89 17.63
N GLU A 66 -12.67 -0.24 17.75
CA GLU A 66 -12.20 -1.36 18.58
C GLU A 66 -11.14 -2.21 17.88
N LEU A 67 -11.07 -2.13 16.55
CA LEU A 67 -10.08 -2.77 15.71
C LEU A 67 -8.93 -1.82 15.34
N ASP A 68 -9.19 -0.52 15.23
CA ASP A 68 -8.20 0.47 14.83
C ASP A 68 -7.24 0.85 15.97
N ARG A 69 -6.29 -0.05 16.25
CA ARG A 69 -5.29 0.06 17.32
C ARG A 69 -4.04 -0.75 16.99
N ALA A 70 -2.97 -0.52 17.77
CA ALA A 70 -1.74 -1.28 17.68
C ALA A 70 -1.98 -2.81 17.77
N PRO A 71 -1.31 -3.62 16.94
CA PRO A 71 -1.41 -5.06 16.98
C PRO A 71 -1.13 -5.66 18.37
N SER A 72 -1.95 -6.62 18.77
CA SER A 72 -1.80 -7.32 20.05
C SER A 72 -2.47 -8.70 20.02
N PRO A 73 -1.84 -9.77 20.50
CA PRO A 73 -2.44 -11.10 20.55
C PRO A 73 -3.63 -11.19 21.52
N ARG A 74 -3.76 -10.22 22.43
CA ARG A 74 -4.79 -10.19 23.48
C ARG A 74 -5.98 -9.28 23.14
N ARG A 75 -5.92 -8.53 22.03
CA ARG A 75 -6.96 -7.56 21.66
C ARG A 75 -7.27 -7.67 20.19
N ALA A 76 -8.53 -7.49 19.82
CA ALA A 76 -8.90 -7.40 18.42
C ALA A 76 -8.22 -6.18 17.78
N HIS A 77 -7.72 -6.34 16.56
CA HIS A 77 -7.01 -5.28 15.84
C HIS A 77 -7.06 -5.52 14.33
N LEU A 78 -6.94 -4.45 13.54
CA LEU A 78 -6.84 -4.53 12.08
C LEU A 78 -5.53 -5.22 11.65
N LEU A 79 -5.60 -5.93 10.52
CA LEU A 79 -4.46 -6.46 9.80
C LEU A 79 -4.36 -5.75 8.44
N ALA A 80 -3.32 -6.03 7.66
CA ALA A 80 -3.34 -5.68 6.23
C ALA A 80 -4.63 -6.27 5.60
N PRO A 81 -5.30 -5.57 4.66
CA PRO A 81 -6.63 -5.97 4.21
C PRO A 81 -6.65 -7.27 3.38
N LEU A 82 -5.49 -7.75 2.95
CA LEU A 82 -5.25 -9.11 2.49
C LEU A 82 -3.82 -9.52 2.88
N ASP A 83 -3.51 -10.83 2.85
CA ASP A 83 -2.14 -11.34 2.79
C ASP A 83 -1.71 -11.41 1.31
N PRO A 84 -0.96 -10.42 0.77
CA PRO A 84 -0.62 -10.42 -0.64
C PRO A 84 0.42 -11.51 -0.96
N PRO A 85 0.18 -12.38 -1.96
CA PRO A 85 1.20 -13.32 -2.43
C PRO A 85 2.46 -12.57 -2.89
N GLU A 86 2.25 -11.46 -3.60
CA GLU A 86 3.28 -10.59 -4.13
C GLU A 86 2.84 -9.13 -3.99
N VAL A 87 3.80 -8.25 -3.75
CA VAL A 87 3.66 -6.80 -3.86
C VAL A 87 4.69 -6.33 -4.87
N TRP A 88 4.23 -5.55 -5.85
CA TRP A 88 5.03 -4.88 -6.86
C TRP A 88 4.87 -3.36 -6.72
N GLY A 89 5.84 -2.60 -7.21
CA GLY A 89 5.79 -1.15 -7.29
C GLY A 89 6.04 -0.65 -8.71
N ALA A 90 5.51 0.53 -9.02
CA ALA A 90 5.79 1.28 -10.24
C ALA A 90 6.34 2.65 -9.86
N GLY A 91 7.57 2.95 -10.25
CA GLY A 91 8.19 4.24 -9.97
C GLY A 91 7.94 5.26 -11.08
N ILE A 92 8.25 6.53 -10.77
CA ILE A 92 8.31 7.62 -11.76
C ILE A 92 6.98 7.82 -12.50
N THR A 93 5.86 7.69 -11.80
CA THR A 93 4.51 7.85 -12.37
C THR A 93 3.96 9.28 -12.25
N TYR A 94 4.62 10.15 -11.49
CA TYR A 94 4.29 11.57 -11.31
C TYR A 94 5.43 12.48 -11.78
N ARG A 95 5.10 13.64 -12.36
CA ARG A 95 6.10 14.62 -12.84
C ARG A 95 7.08 15.05 -11.75
N ARG A 96 6.58 15.33 -10.54
CA ARG A 96 7.39 15.75 -9.40
C ARG A 96 8.33 14.65 -8.90
N SER A 97 7.90 13.39 -8.97
CA SER A 97 8.74 12.23 -8.66
C SER A 97 9.95 12.19 -9.59
N ARG A 98 9.72 12.25 -10.91
CA ARG A 98 10.80 12.36 -11.90
C ARG A 98 11.78 13.50 -11.58
N GLU A 99 11.27 14.72 -11.36
CA GLU A 99 12.10 15.90 -11.09
C GLU A 99 12.99 15.74 -9.86
N TYR A 100 12.47 15.10 -8.82
CA TYR A 100 13.20 14.85 -7.60
C TYR A 100 14.30 13.80 -7.77
N TYR A 101 13.98 12.63 -8.32
CA TYR A 101 14.99 11.58 -8.51
C TYR A 101 16.12 12.05 -9.44
N GLU A 102 15.79 12.78 -10.51
CA GLU A 102 16.79 13.34 -11.43
C GLU A 102 17.68 14.38 -10.73
N ALA A 103 17.12 15.24 -9.87
CA ALA A 103 17.88 16.24 -9.13
C ALA A 103 18.84 15.65 -8.09
N HIS A 104 18.57 14.43 -7.60
CA HIS A 104 19.38 13.74 -6.59
C HIS A 104 20.28 12.65 -7.19
N THR A 105 20.38 12.59 -8.52
CA THR A 105 21.36 11.75 -9.21
C THR A 105 22.65 12.54 -9.45
N ASP A 106 23.81 11.97 -9.10
CA ASP A 106 25.10 12.66 -9.18
C ASP A 106 25.37 13.27 -10.58
N ALA A 107 25.75 14.55 -10.61
CA ALA A 107 25.95 15.33 -11.82
C ALA A 107 27.09 14.82 -12.73
N GLY A 108 27.98 13.97 -12.20
CA GLY A 108 29.08 13.33 -12.95
C GLY A 108 28.88 11.84 -13.25
N GLY A 109 27.71 11.26 -12.94
CA GLY A 109 27.47 9.82 -12.93
C GLY A 109 26.89 9.23 -14.22
N ARG A 110 27.14 7.93 -14.44
CA ARG A 110 26.62 7.09 -15.56
C ARG A 110 25.09 6.88 -15.56
N THR A 111 24.38 7.48 -14.60
CA THR A 111 22.97 7.23 -14.27
C THR A 111 22.09 8.47 -14.43
N LYS A 112 22.67 9.64 -14.74
CA LYS A 112 21.92 10.85 -15.06
C LYS A 112 20.99 10.60 -16.26
N GLY A 113 19.73 11.00 -16.15
CA GLY A 113 18.71 10.89 -17.18
C GLY A 113 17.94 9.58 -17.20
N ILE A 114 18.24 8.60 -16.34
CA ILE A 114 17.49 7.33 -16.34
C ILE A 114 16.02 7.54 -15.92
N TYR A 115 15.78 8.42 -14.94
CA TYR A 115 14.43 8.71 -14.43
C TYR A 115 13.64 9.54 -15.44
N ASP A 116 14.28 10.53 -16.07
CA ASP A 116 13.70 11.26 -17.20
C ASP A 116 13.35 10.34 -18.38
N TYR A 117 14.25 9.43 -18.74
CA TYR A 117 14.02 8.45 -19.80
C TYR A 117 12.81 7.56 -19.48
N VAL A 118 12.74 6.99 -18.28
CA VAL A 118 11.60 6.15 -17.86
C VAL A 118 10.28 6.93 -17.87
N TYR A 119 10.31 8.19 -17.43
CA TYR A 119 9.12 9.02 -17.43
C TYR A 119 8.54 9.16 -18.85
N GLU A 120 9.38 9.39 -19.86
CA GLU A 120 8.95 9.60 -21.25
C GLU A 120 8.82 8.33 -22.10
N ALA A 121 9.44 7.22 -21.70
CA ALA A 121 9.39 5.95 -22.43
C ALA A 121 7.97 5.36 -22.48
N GLU A 122 7.70 4.43 -23.40
CA GLU A 122 6.44 3.66 -23.35
C GLU A 122 6.42 2.69 -22.16
N ARG A 123 7.56 2.03 -21.93
CA ARG A 123 7.74 1.03 -20.85
C ARG A 123 7.93 1.73 -19.49
N PRO A 124 7.08 1.47 -18.49
CA PRO A 124 7.25 2.00 -17.14
C PRO A 124 8.30 1.22 -16.36
N GLU A 125 8.79 1.83 -15.27
CA GLU A 125 9.50 1.10 -14.24
C GLU A 125 8.53 0.19 -13.47
N LEU A 126 8.95 -1.05 -13.25
CA LEU A 126 8.29 -2.01 -12.38
C LEU A 126 9.34 -2.77 -11.58
N PHE A 127 9.10 -2.95 -10.28
CA PHE A 127 10.00 -3.69 -9.40
C PHE A 127 9.22 -4.53 -8.38
N PHE A 128 9.80 -5.65 -7.97
CA PHE A 128 9.26 -6.44 -6.88
C PHE A 128 9.49 -5.70 -5.56
N LYS A 129 8.46 -5.56 -4.73
CA LYS A 129 8.52 -4.79 -3.48
C LYS A 129 8.55 -5.68 -2.25
N ALA A 130 7.58 -6.58 -2.10
CA ALA A 130 7.42 -7.29 -0.84
C ALA A 130 6.68 -8.62 -1.00
N THR A 131 6.90 -9.49 -0.01
CA THR A 131 6.01 -10.62 0.30
C THR A 131 5.05 -10.22 1.43
N ALA A 132 3.99 -11.00 1.67
CA ALA A 132 3.11 -10.79 2.83
C ALA A 132 3.87 -10.61 4.15
N ALA A 133 4.87 -11.46 4.41
CA ALA A 133 5.68 -11.41 5.64
C ALA A 133 6.50 -10.13 5.82
N ARG A 134 6.72 -9.34 4.75
CA ARG A 134 7.40 -8.05 4.79
C ARG A 134 6.44 -6.85 4.80
N THR A 135 5.14 -7.12 4.76
CA THR A 135 4.09 -6.11 4.63
C THR A 135 3.40 -5.85 5.97
N ALA A 136 3.41 -4.61 6.42
CA ALA A 136 2.73 -4.16 7.63
C ALA A 136 1.26 -3.79 7.35
N GLY A 137 0.40 -4.06 8.34
CA GLY A 137 -0.98 -3.58 8.36
C GLY A 137 -1.14 -2.26 9.12
N PRO A 138 -2.39 -1.80 9.33
CA PRO A 138 -2.68 -0.62 10.13
C PRO A 138 -2.15 -0.74 11.56
N ASN A 139 -1.57 0.35 12.05
CA ASN A 139 -0.95 0.52 13.37
C ASN A 139 0.20 -0.44 13.69
N ALA A 140 0.61 -1.29 12.74
CA ALA A 140 1.80 -2.11 12.86
C ALA A 140 3.05 -1.27 12.60
N THR A 141 4.20 -1.83 12.95
CA THR A 141 5.48 -1.17 12.76
C THR A 141 5.98 -1.32 11.32
N ILE A 142 6.58 -0.25 10.78
CA ILE A 142 7.35 -0.24 9.54
C ILE A 142 8.85 -0.09 9.83
N GLY A 143 9.68 -0.67 8.98
CA GLY A 143 11.11 -0.85 9.25
C GLY A 143 11.99 0.27 8.72
N LEU A 144 13.06 0.59 9.44
CA LEU A 144 14.22 1.30 8.93
C LEU A 144 15.40 0.35 8.88
N ARG A 145 16.07 0.23 7.74
CA ARG A 145 17.28 -0.58 7.65
C ARG A 145 18.35 -0.03 8.61
N ARG A 146 19.18 -0.91 9.18
CA ARG A 146 20.26 -0.49 10.10
C ARG A 146 21.38 0.30 9.42
N ASP A 147 21.56 0.08 8.12
CA ASP A 147 22.60 0.68 7.28
C ASP A 147 22.08 1.87 6.45
N SER A 148 20.81 2.27 6.61
CA SER A 148 20.26 3.46 5.96
C SER A 148 20.15 4.62 6.96
N THR A 149 20.73 5.74 6.56
CA THR A 149 20.67 7.06 7.19
C THR A 149 19.55 7.93 6.60
N LEU A 150 19.08 7.62 5.39
CA LEU A 150 18.04 8.35 4.68
C LEU A 150 16.96 7.41 4.15
N THR A 151 15.97 7.12 5.00
CA THR A 151 14.76 6.37 4.60
C THR A 151 13.55 7.30 4.58
N ALA A 152 12.76 7.23 3.51
CA ALA A 152 11.56 8.02 3.32
C ALA A 152 10.31 7.15 3.16
N VAL A 153 9.15 7.76 3.39
CA VAL A 153 7.84 7.20 3.03
C VAL A 153 7.52 7.60 1.60
N GLU A 154 6.87 6.69 0.88
CA GLU A 154 6.28 6.98 -0.43
C GLU A 154 4.79 6.62 -0.33
N PRO A 155 3.92 7.60 -0.06
CA PRO A 155 2.48 7.38 0.04
C PRO A 155 1.88 7.17 -1.35
N GLU A 156 1.08 6.12 -1.51
CA GLU A 156 0.60 5.70 -2.83
C GLU A 156 -0.84 5.17 -2.82
N LEU A 157 -1.50 5.31 -3.97
CA LEU A 157 -2.60 4.44 -4.34
C LEU A 157 -2.02 3.07 -4.70
N ALA A 158 -2.59 1.99 -4.14
CA ALA A 158 -2.24 0.63 -4.53
C ALA A 158 -3.47 -0.11 -5.06
N VAL A 159 -3.29 -0.88 -6.12
CA VAL A 159 -4.35 -1.71 -6.73
C VAL A 159 -4.19 -3.16 -6.31
N VAL A 160 -5.31 -3.85 -6.12
CA VAL A 160 -5.37 -5.29 -5.85
C VAL A 160 -5.82 -6.01 -7.10
N ILE A 161 -4.98 -6.92 -7.58
CA ILE A 161 -5.13 -7.66 -8.83
C ILE A 161 -5.80 -9.00 -8.54
N GLY A 162 -6.94 -9.27 -9.17
CA GLY A 162 -7.67 -10.53 -9.10
C GLY A 162 -7.39 -11.46 -10.28
N PRO A 163 -8.17 -12.54 -10.42
CA PRO A 163 -8.02 -13.48 -11.53
C PRO A 163 -8.09 -12.80 -12.91
N ARG A 164 -7.31 -13.31 -13.87
CA ARG A 164 -7.16 -12.72 -15.21
C ARG A 164 -6.65 -11.27 -15.19
N HIS A 165 -5.83 -10.95 -14.18
CA HIS A 165 -5.17 -9.66 -14.00
C HIS A 165 -6.14 -8.46 -13.97
N ARG A 166 -7.36 -8.66 -13.47
CA ARG A 166 -8.36 -7.60 -13.33
C ARG A 166 -8.20 -6.88 -12.02
N ILE A 167 -8.29 -5.56 -12.00
CA ILE A 167 -8.34 -4.80 -10.75
C ILE A 167 -9.65 -5.14 -10.02
N VAL A 168 -9.55 -5.61 -8.78
CA VAL A 168 -10.69 -5.98 -7.92
C VAL A 168 -10.87 -5.05 -6.72
N GLY A 169 -9.90 -4.18 -6.46
CA GLY A 169 -9.98 -3.17 -5.43
C GLY A 169 -8.75 -2.29 -5.34
N TYR A 170 -8.82 -1.35 -4.41
CA TYR A 170 -7.80 -0.34 -4.15
C TYR A 170 -7.56 -0.24 -2.64
N THR A 171 -6.36 0.16 -2.24
CA THR A 171 -5.96 0.39 -0.85
C THR A 171 -4.95 1.54 -0.79
N VAL A 172 -4.67 2.06 0.41
CA VAL A 172 -3.48 2.90 0.62
C VAL A 172 -2.25 1.98 0.67
N GLY A 173 -1.17 2.40 0.04
CA GLY A 173 0.17 1.81 0.15
C GLY A 173 1.18 2.81 0.72
N ASN A 174 2.19 2.29 1.39
CA ASN A 174 3.39 3.01 1.80
C ASN A 174 4.62 2.21 1.34
N ASP A 175 5.28 2.69 0.29
CA ASP A 175 6.50 2.11 -0.24
C ASP A 175 7.73 2.74 0.44
N LEU A 176 8.23 2.14 1.53
CA LEU A 176 9.42 2.70 2.18
C LEU A 176 10.66 2.48 1.33
N SER A 177 11.47 3.53 1.21
CA SER A 177 12.69 3.53 0.41
C SER A 177 13.87 4.04 1.21
N ALA A 178 14.94 3.25 1.29
CA ALA A 178 16.24 3.74 1.73
C ALA A 178 16.92 4.51 0.59
N TRP A 179 16.60 5.79 0.46
CA TRP A 179 17.05 6.64 -0.64
C TRP A 179 18.56 6.82 -0.68
N ASP A 180 19.27 6.80 0.44
CA ASP A 180 20.73 6.84 0.43
C ASP A 180 21.33 5.66 -0.35
N ILE A 181 20.82 4.45 -0.10
CA ILE A 181 21.24 3.23 -0.81
C ILE A 181 20.87 3.28 -2.30
N GLU A 182 19.65 3.74 -2.62
CA GLU A 182 19.19 3.85 -4.00
C GLU A 182 19.99 4.87 -4.82
N ARG A 183 20.24 6.06 -4.23
CA ARG A 183 20.98 7.16 -4.87
C ARG A 183 22.45 6.82 -5.07
N GLU A 184 23.04 5.99 -4.20
CA GLU A 184 24.41 5.51 -4.37
C GLU A 184 24.58 4.72 -5.67
N ASN A 185 23.64 3.82 -5.97
CA ASN A 185 23.65 3.05 -7.21
C ASN A 185 22.25 2.49 -7.53
N PRO A 186 21.70 2.68 -8.74
CA PRO A 186 20.40 2.13 -9.11
C PRO A 186 20.36 0.59 -9.05
N LEU A 187 21.51 -0.09 -9.14
CA LEU A 187 21.58 -1.54 -8.93
C LEU A 187 21.31 -1.96 -7.48
N PHE A 188 21.32 -1.03 -6.53
CA PHE A 188 20.99 -1.27 -5.13
C PHE A 188 19.49 -1.09 -4.82
N LEU A 189 18.67 -0.73 -5.81
CA LEU A 189 17.21 -0.60 -5.67
C LEU A 189 16.55 -1.80 -4.94
N PRO A 190 16.89 -3.08 -5.23
CA PRO A 190 16.31 -4.19 -4.48
C PRO A 190 16.63 -4.14 -2.97
N GLN A 191 17.83 -3.67 -2.60
CA GLN A 191 18.23 -3.53 -1.20
C GLN A 191 17.53 -2.35 -0.53
N SER A 192 17.32 -1.26 -1.27
CA SER A 192 16.63 -0.07 -0.75
C SER A 192 15.12 -0.26 -0.60
N LYS A 193 14.52 -1.20 -1.35
CA LYS A 193 13.07 -1.44 -1.38
C LYS A 193 12.64 -2.72 -0.65
N ILE A 194 13.47 -3.75 -0.52
CA ILE A 194 13.02 -5.08 -0.03
C ILE A 194 13.68 -5.44 1.32
N PHE A 195 12.95 -5.24 2.42
CA PHE A 195 13.37 -5.59 3.78
C PHE A 195 12.16 -5.80 4.72
N ALA A 196 12.38 -6.16 5.98
CA ALA A 196 11.28 -6.37 6.94
C ALA A 196 10.52 -5.06 7.22
N GLY A 197 9.20 -5.04 7.03
CA GLY A 197 8.40 -3.82 7.23
C GLY A 197 8.65 -2.74 6.17
N CYS A 198 9.14 -3.12 4.98
CA CYS A 198 9.43 -2.19 3.88
C CYS A 198 8.18 -1.70 3.15
N PHE A 199 7.05 -2.36 3.31
CA PHE A 199 5.78 -1.96 2.72
C PHE A 199 4.69 -1.95 3.79
N ALA A 200 3.74 -1.03 3.70
CA ALA A 200 2.52 -1.08 4.49
C ALA A 200 1.30 -0.84 3.62
N MET A 201 0.17 -1.45 3.98
CA MET A 201 -1.08 -1.23 3.25
C MET A 201 -2.31 -1.32 4.16
N GLY A 202 -3.35 -0.60 3.78
CA GLY A 202 -4.63 -0.61 4.46
C GLY A 202 -5.35 0.74 4.42
N PRO A 203 -6.29 1.00 5.34
CA PRO A 203 -6.81 0.07 6.33
C PRO A 203 -7.82 -0.93 5.76
N VAL A 204 -8.22 -0.76 4.50
CA VAL A 204 -9.25 -1.55 3.83
C VAL A 204 -8.88 -1.82 2.37
N LEU A 205 -9.48 -2.85 1.79
CA LEU A 205 -9.63 -2.99 0.34
C LEU A 205 -10.98 -2.38 -0.06
N ALA A 206 -10.95 -1.28 -0.79
CA ALA A 206 -12.13 -0.62 -1.35
C ALA A 206 -12.41 -1.14 -2.76
N THR A 207 -13.66 -1.52 -3.07
CA THR A 207 -14.03 -1.97 -4.42
C THR A 207 -14.02 -0.80 -5.42
N PRO A 208 -13.88 -1.03 -6.74
CA PRO A 208 -13.95 0.02 -7.75
C PRO A 208 -15.21 0.90 -7.62
N ARG A 209 -16.37 0.31 -7.30
CA ARG A 209 -17.60 1.07 -7.04
C ARG A 209 -17.48 1.99 -5.81
N GLU A 210 -16.76 1.57 -4.78
CA GLU A 210 -16.48 2.41 -3.60
C GLU A 210 -15.62 3.62 -3.96
N VAL A 211 -14.64 3.42 -4.85
CA VAL A 211 -13.62 4.41 -5.19
C VAL A 211 -14.10 5.39 -6.27
N GLY A 212 -14.94 4.95 -7.21
CA GLY A 212 -15.29 5.75 -8.38
C GLY A 212 -14.11 5.85 -9.33
N ASP A 213 -13.67 7.06 -9.66
CA ASP A 213 -12.49 7.28 -10.49
C ASP A 213 -11.20 7.23 -9.65
N PRO A 214 -10.33 6.23 -9.82
CA PRO A 214 -9.08 6.12 -9.07
C PRO A 214 -8.07 7.23 -9.44
N HIS A 215 -8.29 7.95 -10.53
CA HIS A 215 -7.46 9.08 -10.99
C HIS A 215 -8.03 10.43 -10.56
N ALA A 216 -8.89 10.48 -9.55
CA ALA A 216 -9.44 11.72 -9.02
C ALA A 216 -9.52 11.77 -7.49
N LEU A 217 -8.60 11.11 -6.78
CA LEU A 217 -8.59 10.98 -5.33
C LEU A 217 -7.57 11.93 -4.68
N ALA A 218 -7.98 12.63 -3.62
CA ALA A 218 -7.03 13.34 -2.76
C ALA A 218 -6.20 12.36 -1.93
N LEU A 219 -4.88 12.52 -1.95
CA LEU A 219 -3.91 11.80 -1.15
C LEU A 219 -3.15 12.78 -0.26
N ALA A 220 -3.04 12.48 1.03
CA ALA A 220 -2.26 13.24 1.99
C ALA A 220 -1.35 12.33 2.81
N CYS A 221 -0.16 12.84 3.15
CA CYS A 221 0.78 12.17 4.04
C CYS A 221 1.21 13.12 5.14
N ARG A 222 1.24 12.62 6.37
CA ARG A 222 1.69 13.34 7.56
C ARG A 222 2.73 12.50 8.30
N ILE A 223 3.80 13.14 8.73
CA ILE A 223 4.82 12.52 9.59
C ILE A 223 4.82 13.26 10.92
N HIS A 224 4.71 12.54 12.02
CA HIS A 224 4.76 13.08 13.37
C HIS A 224 5.98 12.56 14.10
N ARG A 225 6.70 13.47 14.78
CA ARG A 225 7.87 13.15 15.62
C ARG A 225 7.65 13.69 17.02
N GLY A 226 7.66 12.80 18.02
CA GLY A 226 7.38 13.18 19.42
C GLY A 226 6.00 13.84 19.59
N GLY A 227 5.01 13.42 18.81
CA GLY A 227 3.64 13.98 18.82
C GLY A 227 3.46 15.32 18.11
N ARG A 228 4.49 15.87 17.46
CA ARG A 228 4.41 17.09 16.66
C ARG A 228 4.42 16.76 15.17
N LEU A 229 3.61 17.47 14.39
CA LEU A 229 3.63 17.39 12.93
C LEU A 229 4.98 17.90 12.41
N LEU A 230 5.74 17.02 11.76
CA LEU A 230 7.04 17.30 11.16
C LEU A 230 6.90 17.67 9.67
N PHE A 231 6.04 16.95 8.95
CA PHE A 231 5.83 17.11 7.51
C PHE A 231 4.37 16.85 7.17
N GLU A 232 3.83 17.61 6.22
CA GLU A 232 2.56 17.33 5.55
C GLU A 232 2.71 17.55 4.04
N GLY A 233 2.33 16.56 3.25
CA GLY A 233 2.31 16.62 1.80
C GLY A 233 0.96 16.19 1.24
N ARG A 234 0.57 16.75 0.09
CA ARG A 234 -0.70 16.47 -0.57
C ARG A 234 -0.54 16.42 -2.08
N VAL A 235 -1.28 15.54 -2.73
CA VAL A 235 -1.37 15.42 -4.19
C VAL A 235 -2.76 14.88 -4.56
N ASN A 236 -3.19 15.06 -5.80
CA ASN A 236 -4.35 14.34 -6.33
C ASN A 236 -3.90 13.27 -7.34
N THR A 237 -4.55 12.10 -7.33
CA THR A 237 -4.18 11.01 -8.25
C THR A 237 -4.41 11.33 -9.73
N ARG A 238 -5.08 12.44 -10.06
CA ARG A 238 -5.16 12.97 -11.43
C ARG A 238 -3.81 13.41 -12.01
N GLU A 239 -2.84 13.69 -11.14
CA GLU A 239 -1.49 14.10 -11.54
C GLU A 239 -0.61 12.90 -11.93
N MET A 240 -1.10 11.67 -11.73
CA MET A 240 -0.42 10.45 -12.16
C MET A 240 -0.49 10.34 -13.68
N LYS A 241 0.68 10.31 -14.34
CA LYS A 241 0.80 10.17 -15.80
C LYS A 241 0.30 8.81 -16.28
N ARG A 242 0.68 7.75 -15.55
CA ARG A 242 0.41 6.35 -15.91
C ARG A 242 -0.93 5.90 -15.36
N ARG A 243 -1.72 5.20 -16.17
CA ARG A 243 -3.00 4.69 -15.69
C ARG A 243 -2.84 3.38 -14.93
N CYS A 244 -3.73 3.10 -13.97
CA CYS A 244 -3.62 1.87 -13.17
C CYS A 244 -3.72 0.60 -14.02
N ASP A 245 -4.61 0.60 -15.01
CA ASP A 245 -4.81 -0.51 -15.95
C ASP A 245 -3.61 -0.70 -16.89
N GLU A 246 -3.00 0.40 -17.34
CA GLU A 246 -1.74 0.38 -18.10
C GLU A 246 -0.61 -0.30 -17.30
N LEU A 247 -0.43 0.08 -16.03
CA LEU A 247 0.60 -0.51 -15.16
C LEU A 247 0.35 -2.01 -14.92
N VAL A 248 -0.90 -2.41 -14.73
CA VAL A 248 -1.27 -3.83 -14.59
C VAL A 248 -1.01 -4.62 -15.88
N ASP A 249 -1.27 -4.05 -17.06
CA ASP A 249 -0.94 -4.68 -18.35
C ASP A 249 0.56 -4.93 -18.48
N TRP A 250 1.38 -3.92 -18.19
CA TRP A 250 2.85 -4.05 -18.22
C TRP A 250 3.36 -5.10 -17.24
N LEU A 251 2.85 -5.09 -15.99
CA LEU A 251 3.25 -6.07 -14.97
C LEU A 251 2.89 -7.49 -15.37
N SER A 252 1.75 -7.68 -16.04
CA SER A 252 1.25 -9.00 -16.40
C SER A 252 1.84 -9.55 -17.70
N ARG A 253 2.58 -8.72 -18.44
CA ARG A 253 3.11 -9.06 -19.76
C ARG A 253 4.21 -10.11 -19.65
N SER A 254 3.88 -11.34 -20.04
CA SER A 254 4.76 -12.51 -19.90
C SER A 254 5.20 -12.81 -18.46
N ASN A 255 4.47 -12.29 -17.48
CA ASN A 255 4.76 -12.44 -16.06
C ASN A 255 3.45 -12.72 -15.31
N PRO A 256 3.07 -14.01 -15.16
CA PRO A 256 1.83 -14.35 -14.49
C PRO A 256 1.92 -14.00 -13.00
N VAL A 257 0.98 -13.18 -12.51
CA VAL A 257 0.91 -12.80 -11.10
C VAL A 257 -0.28 -13.45 -10.40
N PRO A 258 -0.14 -13.95 -9.15
CA PRO A 258 -1.25 -14.59 -8.44
C PRO A 258 -2.40 -13.62 -8.14
N ALA A 259 -3.63 -14.14 -8.03
CA ALA A 259 -4.74 -13.34 -7.54
C ALA A 259 -4.52 -12.91 -6.08
N GLY A 260 -4.83 -11.66 -5.79
CA GLY A 260 -4.44 -10.97 -4.56
C GLY A 260 -3.10 -10.24 -4.65
N THR A 261 -2.39 -10.29 -5.78
CA THR A 261 -1.18 -9.45 -5.96
C THR A 261 -1.52 -7.97 -5.81
N VAL A 262 -0.64 -7.22 -5.15
CA VAL A 262 -0.77 -5.77 -4.97
C VAL A 262 0.24 -5.07 -5.86
N LEU A 263 -0.20 -4.02 -6.55
CA LEU A 263 0.67 -3.13 -7.31
C LEU A 263 0.53 -1.70 -6.76
N SER A 264 1.60 -1.20 -6.16
CA SER A 264 1.74 0.19 -5.72
C SER A 264 2.08 1.07 -6.92
N THR A 265 1.39 2.20 -7.09
CA THR A 265 1.34 2.94 -8.36
C THR A 265 2.25 4.16 -8.46
N GLY A 266 3.19 4.29 -7.53
CA GLY A 266 4.14 5.39 -7.46
C GLY A 266 3.60 6.58 -6.66
N THR A 267 4.52 7.39 -6.14
CA THR A 267 4.18 8.54 -5.28
C THR A 267 4.31 9.88 -6.00
N GLY A 268 3.44 10.82 -5.61
CA GLY A 268 3.51 12.23 -5.97
C GLY A 268 3.91 13.14 -4.80
N ILE A 269 4.16 12.57 -3.61
CA ILE A 269 4.54 13.31 -2.40
C ILE A 269 5.94 12.88 -2.01
N LEU A 270 6.86 13.83 -1.95
CA LEU A 270 8.26 13.59 -1.66
C LEU A 270 8.64 14.34 -0.39
N VAL A 271 9.18 13.58 0.56
CA VAL A 271 9.61 14.10 1.86
C VAL A 271 10.99 14.73 1.68
N PRO A 272 11.23 15.98 2.11
CA PRO A 272 12.57 16.56 2.13
C PRO A 272 13.55 15.73 2.98
N ASP A 273 14.83 15.69 2.61
CA ASP A 273 15.85 14.88 3.29
C ASP A 273 15.96 15.21 4.80
N GLU A 274 15.78 16.47 5.20
CA GLU A 274 15.76 16.91 6.60
C GLU A 274 14.58 16.33 7.43
N HIS A 275 13.58 15.78 6.74
CA HIS A 275 12.40 15.14 7.33
C HIS A 275 12.41 13.61 7.18
N ALA A 276 13.56 13.03 6.80
CA ALA A 276 13.75 11.60 6.76
C ALA A 276 13.35 10.91 8.08
N LEU A 277 12.85 9.69 7.94
CA LEU A 277 12.25 8.95 9.05
C LEU A 277 13.27 8.62 10.14
N ARG A 278 12.79 8.66 11.39
CA ARG A 278 13.51 8.20 12.58
C ARG A 278 12.66 7.20 13.34
N ALA A 279 13.33 6.35 14.12
CA ALA A 279 12.64 5.43 15.02
C ALA A 279 11.74 6.23 15.99
N GLY A 280 10.51 5.75 16.17
CA GLY A 280 9.47 6.41 16.97
C GLY A 280 8.62 7.43 16.22
N ASP A 281 8.94 7.75 14.95
CA ASP A 281 8.04 8.55 14.12
C ASP A 281 6.71 7.81 13.86
N VAL A 282 5.64 8.57 13.66
CA VAL A 282 4.33 8.07 13.24
C VAL A 282 3.99 8.62 11.88
N VAL A 283 3.69 7.74 10.94
CA VAL A 283 3.30 8.07 9.57
C VAL A 283 1.80 7.86 9.42
N GLU A 284 1.11 8.84 8.86
CA GLU A 284 -0.31 8.78 8.52
C GLU A 284 -0.49 9.10 7.03
N ILE A 285 -1.11 8.18 6.28
CA ILE A 285 -1.39 8.33 4.86
C ILE A 285 -2.89 8.20 4.64
N GLU A 286 -3.50 9.29 4.23
CA GLU A 286 -4.94 9.41 4.03
C GLU A 286 -5.24 9.46 2.54
N LEU A 287 -6.08 8.55 2.06
CA LEU A 287 -6.55 8.53 0.68
C LEU A 287 -8.08 8.60 0.66
N GLU A 288 -8.58 9.58 -0.07
CA GLU A 288 -10.00 9.85 -0.24
C GLU A 288 -10.79 8.57 -0.59
N ARG A 289 -11.97 8.42 0.02
CA ARG A 289 -12.87 7.26 -0.11
C ARG A 289 -12.31 5.93 0.39
N ILE A 290 -11.02 5.79 0.69
CA ILE A 290 -10.43 4.56 1.23
C ILE A 290 -10.33 4.65 2.76
N GLY A 291 -9.51 5.57 3.28
CA GLY A 291 -9.28 5.75 4.71
C GLY A 291 -7.86 6.19 5.02
N THR A 292 -7.46 6.05 6.28
CA THR A 292 -6.11 6.41 6.74
C THR A 292 -5.32 5.17 7.16
N LEU A 293 -4.15 4.98 6.56
CA LEU A 293 -3.14 4.03 6.99
C LEU A 293 -2.20 4.73 7.97
N ARG A 294 -2.03 4.17 9.15
CA ARG A 294 -1.17 4.71 10.21
C ARG A 294 -0.13 3.68 10.62
N ASN A 295 1.14 4.03 10.71
CA ASN A 295 2.21 3.12 11.14
C ASN A 295 3.21 3.83 12.06
N THR A 296 3.81 3.08 12.98
CA THR A 296 4.95 3.55 13.79
C THR A 296 6.24 3.04 13.17
N VAL A 297 7.32 3.83 13.25
CA VAL A 297 8.61 3.51 12.64
C VAL A 297 9.56 2.88 13.67
N GLU A 298 10.26 1.81 13.29
CA GLU A 298 11.28 1.15 14.12
C GLU A 298 12.56 0.85 13.34
N ARG A 299 13.71 0.93 14.01
CA ARG A 299 15.00 0.53 13.45
C ARG A 299 15.14 -0.99 13.54
N LEU A 300 15.41 -1.63 12.41
CA LEU A 300 15.68 -3.07 12.36
C LEU A 300 17.02 -3.40 13.03
N HIS A 301 17.07 -4.56 13.69
CA HIS A 301 18.27 -5.13 14.29
C HIS A 301 19.15 -5.83 13.23
#